data_AF-A0A707G597-F1
#
_entry.id   AF-A0A707G597-F1
#
_cell.length_a   1.000
_cell.length_b   1.000
_cell.length_c   1.000
_cell.angle_alpha   90.00
_cell.angle_beta   90.00
_cell.angle_gamma   90.00
#
_symmetry.space_group_name_H-M   'P 1'
#
loop_
_entity.id
_entity.type
_entity.pdbx_description
1 polymer ?
#
loop_
_entity_poly.entity_id
_entity_poly.type
_entity_poly.pdbx_seq_one_letter_code
_entity_poly.pdbx_strand_id
1 'polypeptide(L)' 'MSSAQRVVITPGEPAGIGPDLVVQLAQRAWPIELVVC' A
#
# COMPACT_ATOMS: atom_id res chain seq x y z
N MET A 1 22.14 7.69 3.93
CA MET A 1 21.05 6.96 3.24
C MET A 1 20.12 6.44 4.32
N SER A 2 18.96 7.06 4.55
CA SER A 2 17.99 6.49 5.49
C SER A 2 17.38 5.25 4.86
N SER A 3 17.33 4.15 5.61
CA SER A 3 16.54 2.98 5.23
C SER A 3 15.07 3.40 5.26
N ALA A 4 14.41 3.49 4.11
CA ALA A 4 12.97 3.73 4.06
C ALA A 4 12.27 2.61 4.84
N GLN A 5 11.40 2.97 5.80
CA GLN A 5 10.63 1.99 6.55
C GLN A 5 9.63 1.33 5.59
N ARG A 6 9.46 0.01 5.71
CA ARG A 6 8.56 -0.77 4.87
C ARG A 6 7.34 -1.18 5.66
N VAL A 7 6.16 -0.97 5.08
CA VAL A 7 4.89 -1.40 5.64
C VAL A 7 4.22 -2.34 4.65
N VAL A 8 3.81 -3.50 5.14
CA VAL A 8 3.03 -4.46 4.34
C VAL A 8 1.55 -4.13 4.42
N ILE A 9 0.88 -4.13 3.27
CA ILE A 9 -0.56 -3.94 3.12
C ILE A 9 -1.13 -5.18 2.46
N THR A 10 -2.06 -5.85 3.15
CA THR A 10 -2.91 -6.88 2.58
C THR A 10 -4.26 -6.24 2.21
N PRO A 11 -4.64 -6.19 0.92
CA PRO A 11 -5.90 -5.57 0.51
C PRO A 11 -7.15 -6.29 1.07
N GLY A 12 -7.02 -7.53 1.55
CA GLY A 12 -8.11 -8.34 2.06
C GLY A 12 -8.79 -9.14 0.96
N GLU A 13 -10.12 -9.23 0.99
CA GLU A 13 -10.92 -9.99 0.02
C GLU A 13 -10.79 -9.41 -1.41
N PRO A 14 -10.38 -10.21 -2.42
CA PRO A 14 -10.20 -9.74 -3.79
C PRO A 14 -11.45 -9.15 -4.46
N ALA A 15 -12.64 -9.66 -4.12
CA ALA A 15 -13.90 -9.15 -4.66
C ALA A 15 -14.47 -7.94 -3.87
N GLY A 16 -13.86 -7.60 -2.74
CA GLY A 16 -14.19 -6.41 -1.96
C GLY A 16 -13.53 -5.15 -2.51
N ILE A 17 -13.75 -4.01 -1.86
CA ILE A 17 -13.19 -2.70 -2.29
C ILE A 17 -11.72 -2.50 -1.89
N GLY A 18 -11.10 -3.47 -1.21
CA GLY A 18 -9.74 -3.36 -0.69
C GLY A 18 -8.68 -3.04 -1.77
N PRO A 19 -8.66 -3.76 -2.91
CA PRO A 19 -7.77 -3.46 -4.02
C PRO A 19 -7.94 -2.02 -4.56
N ASP A 20 -9.18 -1.57 -4.74
CA ASP A 20 -9.48 -0.22 -5.22
C ASP A 20 -8.98 0.86 -4.26
N LEU A 21 -9.14 0.65 -2.95
CA LEU A 21 -8.62 1.57 -1.93
C LEU A 21 -7.08 1.62 -1.92
N VAL A 22 -6.41 0.48 -2.13
CA VAL A 22 -4.94 0.43 -2.26
C VAL A 22 -4.49 1.17 -3.52
N VAL A 23 -5.20 1.04 -4.64
CA VAL A 23 -4.92 1.81 -5.87
C VAL A 23 -5.09 3.31 -5.64
N GLN A 24 -6.12 3.73 -4.91
CA GLN A 24 -6.30 5.14 -4.52
C GLN A 24 -5.19 5.64 -3.60
N LEU A 25 -4.75 4.83 -2.63
CA LEU A 25 -3.65 5.14 -1.72
C LEU A 25 -2.34 5.36 -2.48
N ALA A 26 -2.09 4.58 -3.54
CA ALA A 26 -0.90 4.65 -4.37
C ALA A 26 -0.81 5.92 -5.24
N GLN A 27 -1.90 6.69 -5.39
CA GLN A 27 -1.88 7.97 -6.13
C GLN A 27 -1.13 9.09 -5.40
N ARG A 28 -0.69 8.86 -4.15
CA ARG A 28 0.00 9.84 -3.32
C ARG A 28 1.42 9.38 -3.03
N ALA A 29 2.35 10.32 -2.91
CA ALA A 29 3.70 10.04 -2.43
C ALA A 29 3.68 9.80 -0.91
N TRP A 30 4.38 8.76 -0.47
CA TRP A 30 4.54 8.42 0.94
C TRP A 30 6.02 8.50 1.32
N PRO A 31 6.36 8.93 2.55
CA PRO A 31 7.74 8.95 3.04
C PRO A 31 8.24 7.55 3.46
N ILE A 32 7.47 6.51 3.16
CA ILE A 32 7.72 5.10 3.48
C ILE A 32 7.38 4.23 2.26
N GLU A 33 7.90 3.01 2.24
CA GLU A 33 7.62 2.04 1.18
C GLU A 33 6.39 1.22 1.55
N LEU A 34 5.38 1.25 0.67
CA LEU A 34 4.17 0.43 0.78
C LEU A 34 4.38 -0.85 -0.02
N VAL A 35 4.40 -2.00 0.64
CA VAL A 35 4.56 -3.32 0.03
C VAL A 35 3.20 -4.03 0.03
N VAL A 36 2.69 -4.40 -1.14
CA VAL A 36 1.39 -5.08 -1.27
C VAL A 36 1.62 -6.58 -1.42
N CYS A 37 0.91 -7.42 -0.64
CA CYS A 37 0.98 -8.89 -0.70
C CYS A 37 -0.38 -9.56 -0.64
#